data_AF-A0A6G1AHQ9-F1
#
_entry.id   AF-A0A6G1AHQ9-F1
#
_cell.length_a   1.000
_cell.length_b   1.000
_cell.length_c   1.000
_cell.angle_alpha   90.00
_cell.angle_beta   90.00
_cell.angle_gamma   90.00
#
_symmetry.space_group_name_H-M   'P 1'
#
loop_
_entity.id
_entity.type
_entity.pdbx_description
1 polymer ?
#
loop_
_entity_poly.entity_id
_entity_poly.type
_entity_poly.pdbx_seq_one_letter_code
_entity_poly.pdbx_strand_id
1 'polypeptide(L)'
;TGSGLNDGQWHEVRFLAKENFAILTIDGDEASAVRTNSPLQVKTGEKYFFGGFLNQMNNSSHSVLQPSFQGCMQLVQVDDQLVNLYEVAQRRPGSFANVSIDMCAIIDRCVPNHCEHGGKCSQTWHSFQCACEETGYSGATCHNSIYEPSCEAYKHLGQTSNYYWIDPDGSGPLGPLKVYCNMTEDKVWTIVSHDLQMQTTVVGYSPEKYSVTQLVYSASMDQISAVTSSAEHCEQYVSYFCKMSRLLNTP
;
A
#
# COMPACT_ATOMS: atom_id res chain seq x y z
N THR A 1 -2.94 -17.32 15.62
CA THR A 1 -2.74 -17.24 14.15
C THR A 1 -1.39 -16.58 13.91
N GLY A 2 -0.66 -16.91 12.84
CA GLY A 2 0.67 -16.34 12.55
C GLY A 2 0.65 -15.01 11.78
N SER A 3 -0.44 -14.24 11.88
CA SER A 3 -0.58 -12.98 11.13
C SER A 3 0.33 -11.90 11.72
N GLY A 4 1.03 -11.15 10.87
CA GLY A 4 1.87 -10.03 11.30
C GLY A 4 3.30 -10.39 11.72
N LEU A 5 3.66 -11.68 11.75
CA LEU A 5 5.01 -12.13 12.14
C LEU A 5 6.04 -12.07 11.01
N ASN A 6 5.63 -11.58 9.84
CA ASN A 6 6.46 -11.39 8.65
C ASN A 6 6.76 -9.89 8.41
N ASP A 7 6.89 -9.13 9.51
CA ASP A 7 7.10 -7.68 9.53
C ASP A 7 8.58 -7.26 9.46
N GLY A 8 9.49 -8.24 9.40
CA GLY A 8 10.93 -8.01 9.36
C GLY A 8 11.57 -7.78 10.74
N GLN A 9 10.81 -7.91 11.83
CA GLN A 9 11.31 -7.80 13.19
C GLN A 9 11.65 -9.17 13.79
N TRP A 10 12.37 -9.14 14.92
CA TRP A 10 12.67 -10.35 15.68
C TRP A 10 11.49 -10.72 16.57
N HIS A 11 11.04 -11.96 16.47
CA HIS A 11 10.02 -12.53 17.35
C HIS A 11 10.61 -13.68 18.17
N GLU A 12 10.24 -13.76 19.45
CA GLU A 12 10.56 -14.89 20.31
C GLU A 12 9.50 -15.98 20.13
N VAL A 13 9.91 -17.18 19.74
CA VAL A 13 9.02 -18.34 19.61
C VAL A 13 9.47 -19.43 20.57
N ARG A 14 8.58 -19.80 21.50
CA ARG A 14 8.84 -20.86 22.47
C ARG A 14 7.76 -21.92 22.42
N PHE A 15 8.18 -23.16 22.21
CA PHE A 15 7.32 -24.33 22.25
C PHE A 15 7.70 -25.19 23.45
N LEU A 16 6.72 -25.47 24.31
CA LEU A 16 6.88 -26.32 25.47
C LEU A 16 5.87 -27.46 25.41
N ALA A 17 6.36 -28.69 25.35
CA ALA A 17 5.55 -29.89 25.44
C ALA A 17 5.94 -30.67 26.70
N LYS A 18 4.94 -30.98 27.53
CA LYS A 18 5.08 -31.87 28.68
C LYS A 18 3.97 -32.92 28.63
N GLU A 19 3.94 -33.78 29.64
CA GLU A 19 2.82 -34.71 29.79
C GLU A 19 1.51 -33.92 29.90
N ASN A 20 0.52 -34.30 29.09
CA ASN A 20 -0.84 -33.75 29.08
C ASN A 20 -1.00 -32.30 28.61
N PHE A 21 0.06 -31.60 28.23
CA PHE A 21 -0.08 -30.28 27.61
C PHE A 21 1.06 -29.92 26.66
N ALA A 22 0.72 -29.11 25.67
CA ALA A 22 1.65 -28.44 24.79
C ALA A 22 1.24 -26.97 24.61
N ILE A 23 2.20 -26.07 24.65
CA ILE A 23 1.97 -24.65 24.53
C ILE A 23 2.99 -24.00 23.60
N LEU A 24 2.49 -23.12 22.74
CA LEU A 24 3.26 -22.24 21.88
C LEU A 24 3.05 -20.81 22.37
N THR A 25 4.14 -20.15 22.74
CA THR A 25 4.15 -18.73 23.08
C THR A 25 4.93 -17.95 22.03
N ILE A 26 4.41 -16.80 21.63
CA ILE A 26 5.04 -15.86 20.68
C ILE A 26 5.13 -14.51 21.38
N ASP A 27 6.32 -13.96 21.51
CA ASP A 27 6.59 -12.67 22.20
C ASP A 27 6.01 -12.61 23.63
N GLY A 28 5.97 -13.75 24.31
CA GLY A 28 5.40 -13.90 25.66
C GLY A 28 3.90 -14.19 25.70
N ASP A 29 3.18 -14.01 24.60
CA ASP A 29 1.74 -14.27 24.52
C ASP A 29 1.45 -15.75 24.19
N GLU A 30 0.46 -16.34 24.85
CA GLU A 30 -0.01 -17.72 24.57
C GLU A 30 -0.71 -17.78 23.20
N ALA A 31 0.07 -17.97 22.13
CA ALA A 31 -0.45 -18.03 20.75
C ALA A 31 -1.31 -19.26 20.48
N SER A 32 -1.00 -20.40 21.11
CA SER A 32 -1.79 -21.63 21.03
C SER A 32 -1.47 -22.57 22.20
N ALA A 33 -2.49 -23.18 22.81
CA ALA A 33 -2.32 -24.16 23.87
C ALA A 33 -3.25 -25.36 23.68
N VAL A 34 -2.74 -26.56 23.94
CA VAL A 34 -3.50 -27.80 23.99
C VAL A 34 -3.31 -28.41 25.37
N ARG A 35 -4.40 -28.74 26.06
CA ARG A 35 -4.41 -29.37 27.38
C ARG A 35 -5.35 -30.57 27.34
N THR A 36 -4.87 -31.74 27.75
CA THR A 36 -5.63 -33.00 27.68
C THR A 36 -5.82 -33.60 29.07
N ASN A 37 -6.99 -34.17 29.33
CA ASN A 37 -7.25 -34.94 30.55
C ASN A 37 -6.83 -36.42 30.40
N SER A 38 -6.43 -36.81 29.19
CA SER A 38 -5.92 -38.15 28.85
C SER A 38 -4.40 -38.11 28.73
N PRO A 39 -3.68 -39.20 29.07
CA PRO A 39 -2.24 -39.27 29.00
C PRO A 39 -1.74 -39.02 27.57
N LEU A 40 -1.16 -37.85 27.34
CA LEU A 40 -0.46 -37.49 26.12
C LEU A 40 1.05 -37.50 26.40
N GLN A 41 1.77 -38.47 25.84
CA GLN A 41 3.23 -38.48 25.84
C GLN A 41 3.75 -37.91 24.54
N VAL A 42 4.40 -36.75 24.61
CA VAL A 42 5.16 -36.18 23.51
C VAL A 42 6.60 -36.68 23.62
N LYS A 43 7.06 -37.44 22.63
CA LYS A 43 8.45 -37.90 22.53
C LYS A 43 9.08 -37.29 21.29
N THR A 44 10.24 -36.66 21.46
CA THR A 44 11.05 -36.15 20.35
C THR A 44 11.99 -37.23 19.85
N GLY A 45 12.41 -37.13 18.59
CA GLY A 45 13.43 -38.00 18.02
C GLY A 45 14.85 -37.49 18.29
N GLU A 46 15.85 -38.18 17.76
CA GLU A 46 17.27 -37.81 17.91
C GLU A 46 17.69 -36.57 17.08
N LYS A 47 16.86 -36.15 16.12
CA LYS A 47 17.18 -35.08 15.17
C LYS A 47 16.09 -34.03 15.16
N TYR A 48 16.51 -32.78 15.23
CA TYR A 48 15.66 -31.60 15.12
C TYR A 48 16.01 -30.86 13.82
N PHE A 49 14.99 -30.44 13.08
CA PHE A 49 15.16 -29.75 11.80
C PHE A 49 14.62 -28.32 11.94
N PHE A 50 15.45 -27.35 11.53
CA PHE A 50 15.11 -25.93 11.48
C PHE A 50 15.20 -25.45 10.04
N GLY A 51 14.37 -24.48 9.66
CA GLY A 51 14.39 -23.95 8.29
C GLY A 51 13.58 -24.79 7.28
N GLY A 52 13.47 -26.10 7.48
CA GLY A 52 12.72 -27.00 6.61
C GLY A 52 13.29 -28.41 6.65
N PHE A 53 12.64 -29.35 5.97
CA PHE A 53 13.09 -30.73 5.87
C PHE A 53 12.93 -31.25 4.44
N LEU A 54 13.95 -31.93 3.93
CA LEU A 54 13.88 -32.59 2.62
C LEU A 54 13.27 -33.99 2.80
N ASN A 55 12.01 -34.16 2.43
CA ASN A 55 11.42 -35.49 2.31
C ASN A 55 11.99 -36.19 1.06
N GLN A 56 13.06 -36.97 1.24
CA GLN A 56 13.49 -37.93 0.23
C GLN A 56 12.52 -39.13 0.24
N MET A 57 11.34 -38.96 -0.33
CA MET A 57 10.48 -40.11 -0.62
C MET A 57 11.07 -40.87 -1.80
N ASN A 58 11.68 -42.01 -1.51
CA ASN A 58 12.10 -43.03 -2.46
C ASN A 58 10.87 -43.59 -3.21
N ASN A 59 10.28 -42.87 -4.18
CA ASN A 59 9.69 -43.40 -5.44
C ASN A 59 8.78 -42.43 -6.23
N SER A 60 8.92 -41.12 -6.13
CA SER A 60 8.23 -40.25 -7.08
C SER A 60 9.13 -39.13 -7.59
N SER A 61 9.20 -39.06 -8.91
CA SER A 61 9.90 -38.09 -9.77
C SER A 61 9.43 -36.64 -9.63
N HIS A 62 8.81 -36.29 -8.51
CA HIS A 62 8.44 -34.94 -8.14
C HIS A 62 8.84 -34.71 -6.69
N SER A 63 10.04 -34.16 -6.48
CA SER A 63 10.36 -33.51 -5.21
C SER A 63 9.36 -32.37 -5.05
N VAL A 64 8.34 -32.56 -4.22
CA VAL A 64 7.48 -31.46 -3.79
C VAL A 64 8.40 -30.53 -3.00
N LEU A 65 8.80 -29.40 -3.61
CA LEU A 65 9.46 -28.30 -2.91
C LEU A 65 8.47 -27.84 -1.84
N GLN A 66 8.57 -28.40 -0.64
CA GLN A 66 7.84 -27.86 0.49
C GLN A 66 8.38 -26.46 0.76
N PRO A 67 7.50 -25.49 1.03
CA PRO A 67 7.94 -24.16 1.44
C PRO A 67 8.82 -24.32 2.69
N SER A 68 10.08 -23.88 2.57
CA SER A 68 11.03 -23.80 3.67
C SER A 68 10.98 -22.39 4.26
N PHE A 69 11.30 -22.28 5.54
CA PHE A 69 11.46 -21.00 6.18
C PHE A 69 12.62 -20.24 5.54
N GLN A 70 12.34 -18.99 5.19
CA GLN A 70 13.30 -18.07 4.61
C GLN A 70 13.29 -16.81 5.47
N GLY A 71 14.36 -16.62 6.22
CA GLY A 71 14.48 -15.58 7.21
C GLY A 71 15.71 -15.81 8.08
N CYS A 72 15.73 -15.15 9.22
CA CYS A 72 16.80 -15.30 10.20
C CYS A 72 16.31 -16.04 11.44
N MET A 73 17.20 -16.83 12.03
CA MET A 73 17.00 -17.45 13.34
C MET A 73 18.23 -17.15 14.19
N GLN A 74 18.00 -16.89 15.47
CA GLN A 74 19.06 -16.74 16.46
C GLN A 74 18.63 -17.40 17.77
N LEU A 75 19.59 -17.61 18.67
CA LEU A 75 19.34 -18.11 20.03
C LEU A 75 18.53 -19.42 20.07
N VAL A 76 18.81 -20.34 19.15
CA VAL A 76 18.13 -21.64 19.07
C VAL A 76 18.44 -22.48 20.31
N GLN A 77 17.40 -22.87 21.05
CA GLN A 77 17.49 -23.75 22.21
C GLN A 77 16.68 -25.02 21.99
N VAL A 78 17.24 -26.15 22.38
CA VAL A 78 16.56 -27.45 22.38
C VAL A 78 16.75 -28.06 23.75
N ASP A 79 15.66 -28.43 24.42
CA ASP A 79 15.67 -28.99 25.78
C ASP A 79 16.49 -28.11 26.77
N ASP A 80 16.26 -26.79 26.70
CA ASP A 80 16.96 -25.74 27.45
C ASP A 80 18.48 -25.66 27.23
N GLN A 81 19.02 -26.37 26.23
CA GLN A 81 20.41 -26.25 25.80
C GLN A 81 20.54 -25.35 24.58
N LEU A 82 21.40 -24.33 24.69
CA LEU A 82 21.72 -23.43 23.60
C LEU A 82 22.54 -24.17 22.53
N VAL A 83 22.06 -24.15 21.29
CA VAL A 83 22.77 -24.72 20.15
C VAL A 83 23.93 -23.81 19.76
N ASN A 84 25.15 -24.35 19.75
CA ASN A 84 26.33 -23.61 19.30
C ASN A 84 26.38 -23.56 17.76
N LEU A 85 25.89 -22.47 17.17
CA LEU A 85 25.84 -22.28 15.72
C LEU A 85 27.24 -22.23 15.06
N TYR A 86 28.29 -21.83 15.81
CA TYR A 86 29.66 -21.86 15.30
C TYR A 86 30.16 -23.30 15.07
N GLU A 87 29.82 -24.22 15.97
CA GLU A 87 30.14 -25.64 15.78
C GLU A 87 29.33 -26.24 14.62
N VAL A 88 28.06 -25.83 14.48
CA VAL A 88 27.22 -26.22 13.32
C VAL A 88 27.87 -25.76 12.02
N ALA A 89 28.44 -24.54 11.96
CA ALA A 89 29.18 -24.04 10.81
C ALA A 89 30.37 -24.93 10.45
N GLN A 90 31.04 -25.48 11.45
CA GLN A 90 32.13 -26.44 11.29
C GLN A 90 31.67 -27.88 11.00
N ARG A 91 30.36 -28.11 10.82
CA ARG A 91 29.75 -29.42 10.60
C ARG A 91 30.06 -30.45 11.69
N ARG A 92 30.22 -29.99 12.95
CA ARG A 92 30.52 -30.87 14.08
C ARG A 92 29.23 -31.47 14.67
N PRO A 93 28.21 -30.67 15.03
CA PRO A 93 26.84 -31.14 15.16
C PRO A 93 26.00 -30.82 13.91
N GLY A 94 25.31 -31.84 13.39
CA GLY A 94 24.29 -31.68 12.35
C GLY A 94 24.80 -31.43 10.92
N SER A 95 23.85 -31.14 10.02
CA SER A 95 24.10 -30.77 8.63
C SER A 95 23.17 -29.62 8.23
N PHE A 96 23.61 -28.78 7.29
CA PHE A 96 22.83 -27.65 6.78
C PHE A 96 23.08 -27.47 5.28
N ALA A 97 22.13 -26.83 4.61
CA ALA A 97 22.23 -26.43 3.21
C ALA A 97 21.56 -25.06 3.04
N ASN A 98 22.14 -24.18 2.22
CA ASN A 98 21.63 -22.83 1.95
C ASN A 98 21.43 -21.96 3.21
N VAL A 99 22.32 -22.09 4.20
CA VAL A 99 22.35 -21.26 5.42
C VAL A 99 23.63 -20.43 5.45
N SER A 100 23.49 -19.14 5.74
CA SER A 100 24.62 -18.27 6.11
C SER A 100 24.67 -18.15 7.63
N ILE A 101 25.82 -18.44 8.23
CA ILE A 101 26.01 -18.38 9.69
C ILE A 101 26.70 -17.06 10.03
N ASP A 102 26.35 -16.47 11.19
CA ASP A 102 26.81 -15.16 11.67
C ASP A 102 26.36 -13.94 10.85
N MET A 103 25.42 -14.11 9.92
CA MET A 103 24.87 -13.01 9.12
C MET A 103 23.35 -13.12 8.99
N CYS A 104 22.67 -12.01 9.28
CA CYS A 104 21.26 -11.81 8.98
C CYS A 104 21.11 -10.55 8.13
N ALA A 105 20.95 -10.72 6.82
CA ALA A 105 20.77 -9.62 5.88
C ALA A 105 19.30 -9.51 5.47
N ILE A 106 18.43 -9.18 6.43
CA ILE A 106 17.06 -8.79 6.10
C ILE A 106 17.13 -7.41 5.44
N ILE A 107 16.60 -7.33 4.23
CA ILE A 107 16.45 -6.07 3.50
C ILE A 107 14.97 -5.75 3.52
N ASP A 108 14.61 -4.67 4.20
CA ASP A 108 13.30 -4.07 4.08
C ASP A 108 13.23 -3.29 2.76
N ARG A 109 12.65 -3.94 1.77
CA ARG A 109 12.41 -3.43 0.41
C ARG A 109 11.20 -2.51 0.34
N CYS A 110 10.44 -2.35 1.41
CA CYS A 110 9.34 -1.40 1.50
C CYS A 110 9.75 -0.08 2.17
N VAL A 111 11.04 0.07 2.55
CA VAL A 111 11.56 1.29 3.20
C VAL A 111 12.81 1.81 2.46
N PRO A 112 12.74 3.00 1.83
CA PRO A 112 11.55 3.84 1.66
C PRO A 112 10.49 3.17 0.78
N ASN A 113 9.21 3.54 0.93
CA ASN A 113 8.14 2.95 0.13
C ASN A 113 8.33 3.32 -1.34
N HIS A 114 8.64 2.33 -2.18
CA HIS A 114 8.82 2.48 -3.63
C HIS A 114 7.49 2.48 -4.41
N CYS A 115 6.37 2.22 -3.75
CA CYS A 115 5.04 2.32 -4.34
C CYS A 115 4.56 3.78 -4.31
N GLU A 116 4.42 4.37 -5.48
CA GLU A 116 3.99 5.75 -5.65
C GLU A 116 2.47 5.91 -5.47
N HIS A 117 1.99 7.14 -5.41
CA HIS A 117 0.56 7.51 -5.38
C HIS A 117 -0.28 6.78 -4.32
N GLY A 118 0.31 6.52 -3.15
CA GLY A 118 -0.36 5.84 -2.03
C GLY A 118 -0.47 4.33 -2.17
N GLY A 119 0.23 3.72 -3.14
CA GLY A 119 0.31 2.27 -3.30
C GLY A 119 0.82 1.57 -2.04
N LYS A 120 0.22 0.42 -1.72
CA LYS A 120 0.61 -0.39 -0.55
C LYS A 120 1.74 -1.34 -0.92
N CYS A 121 2.87 -1.22 -0.24
CA CYS A 121 4.00 -2.11 -0.43
C CYS A 121 3.82 -3.40 0.37
N SER A 122 4.09 -4.53 -0.28
CA SER A 122 4.25 -5.83 0.35
C SER A 122 5.57 -6.43 -0.13
N GLN A 123 6.25 -7.21 0.72
CA GLN A 123 7.53 -7.79 0.35
C GLN A 123 7.64 -9.28 0.66
N THR A 124 8.50 -9.90 -0.12
CA THR A 124 9.04 -11.25 0.06
C THR A 124 10.54 -11.13 0.32
N TRP A 125 11.20 -12.24 0.62
CA TRP A 125 12.66 -12.26 0.77
C TRP A 125 13.42 -11.77 -0.47
N HIS A 126 12.87 -11.95 -1.68
CA HIS A 126 13.55 -11.65 -2.94
C HIS A 126 13.10 -10.34 -3.59
N SER A 127 11.83 -9.97 -3.44
CA SER A 127 11.21 -8.84 -4.16
C SER A 127 10.16 -8.15 -3.30
N PHE A 128 9.84 -6.90 -3.64
CA PHE A 128 8.61 -6.24 -3.22
C PHE A 128 7.58 -6.23 -4.35
N GLN A 129 6.33 -5.93 -4.00
CA GLN A 129 5.17 -5.83 -4.87
C GLN A 129 4.31 -4.67 -4.37
N CYS A 130 3.82 -3.86 -5.31
CA CYS A 130 2.90 -2.76 -5.02
C CYS A 130 1.47 -3.15 -5.38
N ALA A 131 0.58 -2.98 -4.41
CA ALA A 131 -0.86 -3.00 -4.63
C ALA A 131 -1.29 -1.59 -5.05
N CYS A 132 -1.64 -1.43 -6.32
CA CYS A 132 -2.05 -0.16 -6.94
C CYS A 132 -3.57 -0.01 -7.03
N GLU A 133 -4.34 -0.98 -6.54
CA GLU A 133 -5.79 -0.92 -6.52
C GLU A 133 -6.26 0.34 -5.79
N GLU A 134 -7.30 0.98 -6.33
CA GLU A 134 -7.91 2.20 -5.78
C GLU A 134 -7.01 3.45 -5.78
N THR A 135 -5.78 3.37 -6.32
CA THR A 135 -4.90 4.55 -6.44
C THR A 135 -5.20 5.40 -7.69
N GLY A 136 -5.76 4.79 -8.74
CA GLY A 136 -5.83 5.42 -10.07
C GLY A 136 -4.55 5.27 -10.91
N TYR A 137 -3.60 4.45 -10.45
CA TYR A 137 -2.31 4.22 -11.11
C TYR A 137 -2.03 2.73 -11.32
N SER A 138 -1.05 2.46 -12.18
CA SER A 138 -0.67 1.13 -12.65
C SER A 138 0.85 1.01 -12.84
N GLY A 139 1.29 -0.22 -13.17
CA GLY A 139 2.71 -0.56 -13.28
C GLY A 139 3.27 -1.12 -11.97
N ALA A 140 4.53 -1.56 -12.01
CA ALA A 140 5.17 -2.27 -10.89
C ALA A 140 5.29 -1.43 -9.60
N THR A 141 5.33 -0.11 -9.74
CA THR A 141 5.49 0.88 -8.66
C THR A 141 4.32 1.86 -8.58
N CYS A 142 3.21 1.59 -9.26
CA CYS A 142 2.07 2.51 -9.35
C CYS A 142 2.44 3.90 -9.91
N HIS A 143 3.39 3.95 -10.84
CA HIS A 143 3.88 5.20 -11.44
C HIS A 143 2.98 5.72 -12.57
N ASN A 144 2.34 4.83 -13.33
CA ASN A 144 1.64 5.22 -14.56
C ASN A 144 0.16 5.47 -14.28
N SER A 145 -0.33 6.68 -14.55
CA SER A 145 -1.75 6.98 -14.47
C SER A 145 -2.56 6.07 -15.40
N ILE A 146 -3.76 5.68 -14.97
CA ILE A 146 -4.73 4.97 -15.83
C ILE A 146 -5.71 5.92 -16.53
N TYR A 147 -5.63 7.22 -16.21
CA TYR A 147 -6.50 8.25 -16.74
C TYR A 147 -5.78 9.07 -17.79
N GLU A 148 -6.56 9.64 -18.71
CA GLU A 148 -5.99 10.52 -19.74
C GLU A 148 -5.68 11.91 -19.15
N PRO A 149 -4.70 12.63 -19.71
CA PRO A 149 -4.27 13.91 -19.16
C PRO A 149 -5.30 15.02 -19.30
N SER A 150 -6.25 14.89 -20.23
CA SER A 150 -7.25 15.93 -20.49
C SER A 150 -8.52 15.39 -21.14
N CYS A 151 -9.58 16.21 -21.13
CA CYS A 151 -10.79 15.92 -21.90
C CYS A 151 -10.52 15.85 -23.41
N GLU A 152 -9.53 16.59 -23.91
CA GLU A 152 -9.15 16.57 -25.32
C GLU A 152 -8.49 15.24 -25.70
N ALA A 153 -7.63 14.70 -24.83
CA ALA A 153 -7.06 13.37 -25.02
C ALA A 153 -8.17 12.30 -25.11
N TYR A 154 -9.18 12.35 -24.24
CA TYR A 154 -10.35 11.47 -24.37
C TYR A 154 -11.12 11.65 -25.69
N LYS A 155 -11.31 12.90 -26.16
CA LYS A 155 -11.96 13.14 -27.47
C LYS A 155 -11.18 12.46 -28.60
N HIS A 156 -9.84 12.52 -28.60
CA HIS A 156 -9.01 11.85 -29.60
C HIS A 156 -9.11 10.32 -29.55
N LEU A 157 -9.45 9.74 -28.40
CA LEU A 157 -9.78 8.33 -28.25
C LEU A 157 -11.22 7.98 -28.68
N GLY A 158 -11.97 8.94 -29.24
CA GLY A 158 -13.35 8.74 -29.70
C GLY A 158 -14.40 8.78 -28.60
N GLN A 159 -14.06 9.32 -27.42
CA GLN A 159 -15.02 9.54 -26.34
C GLN A 159 -15.92 10.76 -26.63
N THR A 160 -17.04 10.85 -25.92
CA THR A 160 -18.05 11.92 -26.07
C THR A 160 -18.26 12.64 -24.73
N SER A 161 -19.03 13.73 -24.72
CA SER A 161 -19.25 14.52 -23.51
C SER A 161 -19.82 13.69 -22.35
N ASN A 162 -19.08 13.63 -21.23
CA ASN A 162 -19.48 12.94 -20.01
C ASN A 162 -18.57 13.38 -18.84
N TYR A 163 -18.79 12.81 -17.66
CA TYR A 163 -17.85 12.87 -16.56
C TYR A 163 -16.69 11.90 -16.78
N TYR A 164 -15.47 12.43 -16.68
CA TYR A 164 -14.24 11.65 -16.75
C TYR A 164 -13.35 11.98 -15.55
N TRP A 165 -12.55 11.00 -15.16
CA TRP A 165 -11.36 11.26 -14.35
C TRP A 165 -10.24 11.63 -15.30
N ILE A 166 -9.54 12.72 -15.02
CA ILE A 166 -8.35 13.13 -15.75
C ILE A 166 -7.17 13.22 -14.79
N ASP A 167 -5.98 13.07 -15.33
CA ASP A 167 -4.72 13.19 -14.59
C ASP A 167 -3.74 14.12 -15.33
N PRO A 168 -3.84 15.45 -15.11
CA PRO A 168 -3.13 16.44 -15.91
C PRO A 168 -1.60 16.38 -15.83
N ASP A 169 -1.05 15.89 -14.72
CA ASP A 169 0.39 15.72 -14.51
C ASP A 169 0.85 14.26 -14.66
N GLY A 170 -0.08 13.31 -14.80
CA GLY A 170 0.22 11.91 -15.06
C GLY A 170 1.00 11.32 -13.90
N SER A 171 2.28 11.01 -14.09
CA SER A 171 3.15 10.50 -13.02
C SER A 171 3.68 11.58 -12.06
N GLY A 172 3.05 12.75 -12.07
CA GLY A 172 3.37 13.85 -11.17
C GLY A 172 2.77 13.64 -9.76
N PRO A 173 3.00 14.60 -8.84
CA PRO A 173 2.59 14.45 -7.45
C PRO A 173 1.07 14.61 -7.21
N LEU A 174 0.29 15.07 -8.19
CA LEU A 174 -1.14 15.32 -8.02
C LEU A 174 -1.91 14.05 -8.38
N GLY A 175 -2.92 13.74 -7.56
CA GLY A 175 -3.85 12.67 -7.89
C GLY A 175 -4.83 13.07 -9.00
N PRO A 176 -5.54 12.10 -9.59
CA PRO A 176 -6.55 12.36 -10.60
C PRO A 176 -7.73 13.16 -10.05
N LEU A 177 -8.37 13.95 -10.91
CA LEU A 177 -9.58 14.70 -10.57
C LEU A 177 -10.74 14.36 -11.50
N LYS A 178 -11.95 14.39 -10.94
CA LYS A 178 -13.18 14.17 -11.71
C LYS A 178 -13.70 15.50 -12.26
N VAL A 179 -13.91 15.54 -13.57
CA VAL A 179 -14.37 16.72 -14.30
C VAL A 179 -15.53 16.36 -15.22
N TYR A 180 -16.31 17.37 -15.63
CA TYR A 180 -17.21 17.21 -16.76
C TYR A 180 -16.52 17.64 -18.03
N CYS A 181 -16.40 16.73 -18.99
CA CYS A 181 -15.87 17.04 -20.31
C CYS A 181 -17.03 17.38 -21.24
N ASN A 182 -17.06 18.62 -21.73
CA ASN A 182 -17.97 19.03 -22.79
C ASN A 182 -17.22 19.06 -24.13
N MET A 183 -17.36 17.99 -24.90
CA MET A 183 -16.69 17.73 -26.17
C MET A 183 -17.66 17.95 -27.33
N THR A 184 -17.50 19.06 -28.04
CA THR A 184 -18.22 19.37 -29.29
C THR A 184 -17.28 19.17 -30.49
N GLU A 185 -17.78 19.27 -31.72
CA GLU A 185 -16.93 19.14 -32.93
C GLU A 185 -15.78 20.16 -32.90
N ASP A 186 -16.08 21.42 -32.59
CA ASP A 186 -15.13 22.53 -32.67
C ASP A 186 -14.32 22.76 -31.38
N LYS A 187 -14.89 22.43 -30.21
CA LYS A 187 -14.29 22.79 -28.92
C LYS A 187 -14.44 21.72 -27.86
N VAL A 188 -13.40 21.57 -27.04
CA VAL A 188 -13.42 20.74 -25.83
C VAL A 188 -13.25 21.62 -24.61
N TRP A 189 -14.14 21.45 -23.64
CA TRP A 189 -14.05 22.10 -22.35
C TRP A 189 -13.87 21.07 -21.24
N THR A 190 -12.89 21.35 -20.37
CA THR A 190 -12.76 20.71 -19.06
C THR A 190 -13.46 21.59 -18.03
N ILE A 191 -14.56 21.11 -17.46
CA ILE A 191 -15.36 21.86 -16.49
C ILE A 191 -15.12 21.27 -15.10
N VAL A 192 -14.49 22.07 -14.23
CA VAL A 192 -14.32 21.79 -12.79
C VAL A 192 -15.47 22.45 -12.03
N SER A 193 -16.21 21.68 -11.24
CA SER A 193 -17.37 22.19 -10.50
C SER A 193 -16.98 22.81 -9.16
N HIS A 194 -17.89 23.63 -8.61
CA HIS A 194 -17.80 24.19 -7.27
C HIS A 194 -19.15 24.08 -6.54
N ASP A 195 -19.15 24.37 -5.25
CA ASP A 195 -20.30 24.25 -4.35
C ASP A 195 -21.35 25.36 -4.46
N LEU A 196 -21.01 26.52 -5.04
CA LEU A 196 -21.94 27.64 -5.14
C LEU A 196 -23.16 27.31 -6.02
N GLN A 197 -24.36 27.50 -5.44
CA GLN A 197 -25.63 27.30 -6.13
C GLN A 197 -25.95 28.47 -7.08
N MET A 198 -26.76 28.20 -8.12
CA MET A 198 -27.16 29.19 -9.13
C MET A 198 -27.78 30.49 -8.56
N GLN A 199 -28.37 30.45 -7.37
CA GLN A 199 -28.94 31.63 -6.69
C GLN A 199 -28.55 31.65 -5.23
N THR A 200 -27.45 32.31 -4.92
CA THR A 200 -26.99 32.51 -3.53
C THR A 200 -27.33 33.92 -3.08
N THR A 201 -28.23 34.05 -2.09
CA THR A 201 -28.55 35.35 -1.49
C THR A 201 -27.39 35.80 -0.61
N VAL A 202 -26.85 36.97 -0.91
CA VAL A 202 -25.79 37.58 -0.12
C VAL A 202 -26.40 38.30 1.10
N VAL A 203 -25.97 37.93 2.31
CA VAL A 203 -26.49 38.50 3.59
C VAL A 203 -25.40 39.31 4.28
N GLY A 204 -25.71 40.52 4.74
CA GLY A 204 -24.82 41.32 5.59
C GLY A 204 -24.18 42.56 4.94
N TYR A 205 -24.99 43.45 4.37
CA TYR A 205 -24.53 44.72 3.80
C TYR A 205 -24.41 45.81 4.88
N SER A 206 -23.21 46.41 5.00
CA SER A 206 -23.03 47.78 5.50
C SER A 206 -21.99 48.48 4.61
N PRO A 207 -22.00 49.82 4.47
CA PRO A 207 -21.03 50.55 3.64
C PRO A 207 -19.55 50.27 3.97
N GLU A 208 -19.27 49.78 5.17
CA GLU A 208 -17.92 49.47 5.69
C GLU A 208 -17.58 47.97 5.63
N LYS A 209 -18.53 47.10 5.28
CA LYS A 209 -18.36 45.64 5.32
C LYS A 209 -18.78 45.00 4.00
N TYR A 210 -17.82 44.39 3.32
CA TYR A 210 -18.04 43.62 2.10
C TYR A 210 -18.43 42.18 2.44
N SER A 211 -19.20 41.55 1.57
CA SER A 211 -19.46 40.11 1.63
C SER A 211 -18.40 39.38 0.82
N VAL A 212 -17.83 38.33 1.40
CA VAL A 212 -16.92 37.41 0.71
C VAL A 212 -17.65 36.10 0.50
N THR A 213 -17.65 35.62 -0.74
CA THR A 213 -18.12 34.28 -1.09
C THR A 213 -16.91 33.47 -1.49
N GLN A 214 -16.58 32.46 -0.71
CA GLN A 214 -15.52 31.52 -1.03
C GLN A 214 -16.13 30.36 -1.81
N LEU A 215 -15.52 30.03 -2.95
CA LEU A 215 -15.89 28.86 -3.75
C LEU A 215 -15.10 27.65 -3.26
N VAL A 216 -15.79 26.55 -2.97
CA VAL A 216 -15.17 25.25 -2.72
C VAL A 216 -15.29 24.43 -3.99
N TYR A 217 -14.19 24.31 -4.72
CA TYR A 217 -14.13 23.48 -5.92
C TYR A 217 -14.10 21.99 -5.58
N SER A 218 -14.51 21.17 -6.54
CA SER A 218 -14.40 19.71 -6.47
C SER A 218 -12.95 19.19 -6.61
N ALA A 219 -11.98 20.08 -6.81
CA ALA A 219 -10.56 19.79 -7.00
C ALA A 219 -9.70 20.75 -6.16
N SER A 220 -8.46 20.34 -5.86
CA SER A 220 -7.50 21.20 -5.17
C SER A 220 -7.02 22.36 -6.04
N MET A 221 -6.49 23.42 -5.43
CA MET A 221 -5.92 24.53 -6.20
C MET A 221 -4.73 24.12 -7.06
N ASP A 222 -3.93 23.14 -6.61
CA ASP A 222 -2.81 22.61 -7.41
C ASP A 222 -3.31 21.83 -8.62
N GLN A 223 -4.38 21.04 -8.47
CA GLN A 223 -5.05 20.35 -9.57
C GLN A 223 -5.66 21.36 -10.56
N ILE A 224 -6.34 22.40 -10.07
CA ILE A 224 -6.86 23.48 -10.91
C ILE A 224 -5.71 24.19 -11.65
N SER A 225 -4.59 24.43 -10.98
CA SER A 225 -3.40 25.00 -11.60
C SER A 225 -2.86 24.11 -12.72
N ALA A 226 -2.82 22.78 -12.52
CA ALA A 226 -2.36 21.84 -13.54
C ALA A 226 -3.28 21.79 -14.76
N VAL A 227 -4.60 21.78 -14.55
CA VAL A 227 -5.60 21.85 -15.63
C VAL A 227 -5.49 23.19 -16.38
N THR A 228 -5.40 24.30 -15.66
CA THR A 228 -5.37 25.63 -16.30
C THR A 228 -4.05 25.93 -17.00
N SER A 229 -2.93 25.41 -16.49
CA SER A 229 -1.61 25.57 -17.12
C SER A 229 -1.47 24.80 -18.44
N SER A 230 -2.27 23.74 -18.63
CA SER A 230 -2.29 22.94 -19.86
C SER A 230 -3.38 23.36 -20.85
N ALA A 231 -4.28 24.27 -20.45
CA ALA A 231 -5.38 24.74 -21.30
C ALA A 231 -4.96 25.95 -22.15
N GLU A 232 -5.41 25.98 -23.41
CA GLU A 232 -5.21 27.14 -24.30
C GLU A 232 -5.96 28.39 -23.79
N HIS A 233 -7.14 28.17 -23.19
CA HIS A 233 -8.01 29.23 -22.70
C HIS A 233 -8.74 28.80 -21.43
N CYS A 234 -8.78 29.69 -20.44
CA CYS A 234 -9.51 29.49 -19.20
C CYS A 234 -10.47 30.65 -18.95
N GLU A 235 -11.71 30.33 -18.60
CA GLU A 235 -12.72 31.34 -18.27
C GLU A 235 -13.52 30.92 -17.04
N GLN A 236 -13.90 31.92 -16.23
CA GLN A 236 -14.83 31.79 -15.13
C GLN A 236 -15.80 32.97 -15.16
N TYR A 237 -17.11 32.67 -15.11
CA TYR A 237 -18.16 33.68 -15.16
C TYR A 237 -18.79 33.90 -13.79
N VAL A 238 -18.99 35.17 -13.44
CA VAL A 238 -19.71 35.59 -12.22
C VAL A 238 -20.86 36.52 -12.63
N SER A 239 -22.06 36.24 -12.12
CA SER A 239 -23.25 37.08 -12.31
C SER A 239 -23.86 37.43 -10.95
N TYR A 240 -24.30 38.68 -10.78
CA TYR A 240 -24.93 39.16 -9.54
C TYR A 240 -26.11 40.07 -9.86
N PHE A 241 -27.15 39.99 -9.03
CA PHE A 241 -28.39 40.75 -9.20
C PHE A 241 -28.66 41.61 -7.96
N CYS A 242 -27.97 42.74 -7.84
CA CYS A 242 -28.25 43.73 -6.80
C CYS A 242 -28.10 45.16 -7.35
N LYS A 243 -29.06 46.03 -7.01
CA LYS A 243 -29.09 47.41 -7.50
C LYS A 243 -27.98 48.21 -6.82
N MET A 244 -27.09 48.82 -7.61
CA MET A 244 -25.96 49.66 -7.15
C MET A 244 -24.89 48.91 -6.33
N SER A 245 -24.88 47.58 -6.29
CA SER A 245 -23.77 46.83 -5.69
C SER A 245 -22.54 46.87 -6.60
N ARG A 246 -21.35 46.99 -6.00
CA ARG A 246 -20.07 46.89 -6.72
C ARG A 246 -19.49 45.49 -6.52
N LEU A 247 -19.13 44.82 -7.61
CA LEU A 247 -18.25 43.66 -7.57
C LEU A 247 -16.80 44.17 -7.53
N LEU A 248 -16.07 43.84 -6.46
CA LEU A 248 -14.66 44.21 -6.34
C LEU A 248 -13.81 43.06 -6.90
N ASN A 249 -13.10 43.31 -8.02
CA ASN A 249 -12.24 42.35 -8.72
C ASN A 249 -10.73 42.60 -8.45
N THR A 250 -10.39 43.26 -7.34
CA THR A 250 -9.00 43.60 -7.01
C THR A 250 -8.45 42.68 -5.93
N PRO A 251 -7.25 42.08 -6.12
CA PRO A 251 -6.58 41.23 -5.14
C PRO A 251 -6.17 41.99 -3.88
#